data_AF-A0AAD9M041-F1
#
_entry.id   AF-A0AAD9M041-F1
#
_cell.length_a   1.000
_cell.length_b   1.000
_cell.length_c   1.000
_cell.angle_alpha   90.00
_cell.angle_beta   90.00
_cell.angle_gamma   90.00
#
_symmetry.space_group_name_H-M   'P 1'
#
loop_
_entity.id
_entity.type
_entity.pdbx_description
1 polymer ?
#
loop_
_entity_poly.entity_id
_entity_poly.type
_entity_poly.pdbx_seq_one_letter_code
_entity_poly.pdbx_strand_id
1 'polypeptide(L)'
;RVSSDLIADFSRSLPLFLRKPDGKTLRARVRVSETARLTSSLLDPFQELPQLLDPHLPAWLPLLASAYLAHLNARTRARTRASAPSSTRSQLLEPLGLAIAKLIYTFAKIRGEKVIVRFLNVESRHIEPLLLALESAERAGGTTTTTATTTTTTAAPAEHSAQWSWEERYLVLLWLSHLLLAPFDLSSISSASADPDLALPEIPGFEWPENLPGITVRALPLAIKYLASPGKERDGARALLVRVAMRRDMQSLGVLAALVRWSLASLTPPGPSAAAAAAAAPPQPPYFYIGILSFLAGVLRSSINTSDMDAYLSPIFLSAHSVASADAAGGDTLVAASIRSSAVARKMLIKVIRSVTVLLLRKTPPDQHSTELVETSIGYLLECLADNDTPVRLAASKALSIVTLKLDPDMASQVVDAVLDSLNRNVLWTRDPGTDTPTRDLAAVDALEWHGLMLTLSHLLYRRSPPASQLPDIVHGLLLGLSFEKRSTSGGSVGTNVRDAACFGIWALARRYTTAELLQVPTATVVAARTARDAGVSVLQVLATEL
;
A
#
# COMPACT_ATOMS: atom_id res chain seq x y z
N ARG A 1 6.72 -27.23 19.87
CA ARG A 1 6.04 -28.55 19.71
C ARG A 1 4.86 -28.41 18.75
N VAL A 2 3.82 -27.65 19.07
CA VAL A 2 2.69 -27.42 18.13
C VAL A 2 3.16 -26.89 16.76
N SER A 3 4.04 -25.89 16.71
CA SER A 3 4.55 -25.35 15.44
C SER A 3 5.36 -26.36 14.61
N SER A 4 6.14 -27.24 15.24
CA SER A 4 6.91 -28.27 14.52
C SER A 4 6.01 -29.33 13.92
N ASP A 5 4.91 -29.66 14.60
CA ASP A 5 3.94 -30.65 14.13
C ASP A 5 3.18 -30.12 12.91
N LEU A 6 2.76 -28.84 12.92
CA LEU A 6 2.12 -28.17 11.78
C LEU A 6 3.04 -28.14 10.54
N ILE A 7 4.31 -27.79 10.72
CA ILE A 7 5.32 -27.77 9.64
C ILE A 7 5.55 -29.18 9.07
N ALA A 8 5.70 -30.17 9.94
CA ALA A 8 5.89 -31.56 9.53
C ALA A 8 4.67 -32.10 8.77
N ASP A 9 3.46 -31.76 9.24
CA ASP A 9 2.21 -32.13 8.58
C ASP A 9 2.06 -31.47 7.21
N PHE A 10 2.34 -30.17 7.11
CA PHE A 10 2.34 -29.46 5.83
C PHE A 10 3.35 -30.07 4.85
N SER A 11 4.56 -30.36 5.32
CA SER A 11 5.63 -30.98 4.51
C SER A 11 5.23 -32.34 3.95
N ARG A 12 4.53 -33.17 4.73
CA ARG A 12 4.04 -34.48 4.28
C ARG A 12 2.83 -34.35 3.35
N SER A 13 1.93 -33.40 3.64
CA SER A 13 0.67 -33.24 2.90
C SER A 13 0.88 -32.63 1.52
N LEU A 14 1.81 -31.68 1.37
CA LEU A 14 1.97 -30.91 0.14
C LEU A 14 2.27 -31.77 -1.11
N PRO A 15 3.22 -32.72 -1.12
CA PRO A 15 3.46 -33.56 -2.30
C PRO A 15 2.24 -34.42 -2.70
N LEU A 16 1.54 -34.97 -1.71
CA LEU A 16 0.34 -35.80 -1.89
C LEU A 16 -0.86 -34.99 -2.40
N PHE A 17 -0.91 -33.73 -2.01
CA PHE A 17 -1.89 -32.75 -2.47
C PHE A 17 -1.69 -32.40 -3.95
N LEU A 18 -0.45 -32.19 -4.38
CA LEU A 18 -0.13 -31.79 -5.76
C LEU A 18 -0.23 -32.95 -6.76
N ARG A 19 0.15 -34.17 -6.35
CA ARG A 19 0.31 -35.32 -7.25
C ARG A 19 -0.68 -36.45 -6.95
N LYS A 20 -0.94 -37.27 -7.96
CA LYS A 20 -1.67 -38.54 -7.84
C LYS A 20 -0.82 -39.55 -7.06
N PRO A 21 -1.42 -40.69 -6.61
CA PRO A 21 -0.67 -41.74 -5.90
C PRO A 21 0.53 -42.32 -6.67
N ASP A 22 0.56 -42.16 -8.00
CA ASP A 22 1.71 -42.51 -8.84
C ASP A 22 2.97 -41.67 -8.59
N GLY A 23 2.87 -40.59 -7.79
CA GLY A 23 3.96 -39.69 -7.45
C GLY A 23 4.50 -38.85 -8.62
N LYS A 24 3.94 -38.99 -9.82
CA LYS A 24 4.45 -38.35 -11.05
C LYS A 24 3.42 -37.42 -11.69
N THR A 25 2.16 -37.83 -11.76
CA THR A 25 1.12 -37.06 -12.45
C THR A 25 0.50 -36.01 -11.52
N LEU A 26 0.41 -34.77 -12.00
CA LEU A 26 -0.28 -33.71 -11.28
C LEU A 26 -1.79 -33.95 -11.25
N ARG A 27 -2.42 -33.58 -10.14
CA ARG A 27 -3.89 -33.57 -10.06
C ARG A 27 -4.45 -32.45 -10.94
N ALA A 28 -5.56 -32.69 -11.62
CA ALA A 28 -6.26 -31.63 -12.35
C ALA A 28 -7.10 -30.75 -11.42
N ARG A 29 -7.71 -31.40 -10.41
CA ARG A 29 -8.56 -30.78 -9.39
C ARG A 29 -8.24 -31.36 -8.02
N VAL A 30 -8.46 -30.56 -6.98
CA VAL A 30 -8.22 -30.89 -5.57
C VAL A 30 -9.44 -30.52 -4.72
N ARG A 31 -9.55 -31.08 -3.52
CA ARG A 31 -10.67 -30.79 -2.62
C ARG A 31 -10.50 -29.41 -1.99
N VAL A 32 -11.55 -28.60 -2.03
CA VAL A 32 -11.57 -27.26 -1.40
C VAL A 32 -11.25 -27.35 0.10
N SER A 33 -11.76 -28.38 0.77
CA SER A 33 -11.49 -28.63 2.20
C SER A 33 -10.02 -28.88 2.49
N GLU A 34 -9.30 -29.54 1.57
CA GLU A 34 -7.87 -29.83 1.75
C GLU A 34 -7.04 -28.57 1.50
N THR A 35 -7.39 -27.76 0.49
CA THR A 35 -6.77 -26.44 0.32
C THR A 35 -6.96 -25.59 1.58
N ALA A 36 -8.18 -25.54 2.12
CA ALA A 36 -8.50 -24.77 3.33
C ALA A 36 -7.74 -25.28 4.56
N ARG A 37 -7.56 -26.60 4.71
CA ARG A 37 -6.73 -27.19 5.76
C ARG A 37 -5.28 -26.72 5.63
N LEU A 38 -4.69 -26.83 4.44
CA LEU A 38 -3.30 -26.42 4.21
C LEU A 38 -3.10 -24.92 4.45
N THR A 39 -4.02 -24.07 4.00
CA THR A 39 -3.90 -22.61 4.18
C THR A 39 -4.23 -22.17 5.60
N SER A 40 -5.39 -22.55 6.13
CA SER A 40 -5.93 -21.94 7.35
C SER A 40 -5.64 -22.72 8.61
N SER A 41 -5.53 -24.04 8.53
CA SER A 41 -5.19 -24.85 9.72
C SER A 41 -3.68 -25.00 9.90
N LEU A 42 -2.92 -25.12 8.81
CA LEU A 42 -1.47 -25.37 8.89
C LEU A 42 -0.60 -24.11 8.74
N LEU A 43 -0.96 -23.16 7.86
CA LEU A 43 -0.13 -21.97 7.59
C LEU A 43 -0.56 -20.71 8.34
N ASP A 44 -1.84 -20.38 8.40
CA ASP A 44 -2.32 -19.14 9.07
C ASP A 44 -1.83 -18.96 10.52
N PRO A 45 -1.62 -20.02 11.35
CA PRO A 45 -1.05 -19.86 12.70
C PRO A 45 0.35 -19.20 12.75
N PHE A 46 1.07 -19.15 11.62
CA PHE A 46 2.39 -18.53 11.53
C PHE A 46 2.37 -17.02 11.25
N GLN A 47 1.20 -16.37 11.20
CA GLN A 47 1.11 -14.91 11.03
C GLN A 47 1.80 -14.12 12.15
N GLU A 48 1.80 -14.63 13.39
CA GLU A 48 2.45 -13.98 14.54
C GLU A 48 3.98 -14.15 14.53
N LEU A 49 4.46 -15.31 14.07
CA LEU A 49 5.88 -15.66 14.02
C LEU A 49 6.28 -16.17 12.62
N PRO A 50 6.24 -15.30 11.60
CA PRO A 50 6.50 -15.67 10.21
C PRO A 50 7.87 -16.33 9.99
N GLN A 51 8.89 -15.90 10.73
CA GLN A 51 10.28 -16.32 10.54
C GLN A 51 10.48 -17.84 10.71
N LEU A 52 9.57 -18.53 11.41
CA LEU A 52 9.62 -19.98 11.58
C LEU A 52 9.46 -20.75 10.26
N LEU A 53 8.88 -20.14 9.22
CA LEU A 53 8.71 -20.78 7.91
C LEU A 53 9.97 -20.70 7.04
N ASP A 54 10.91 -19.79 7.33
CA ASP A 54 12.05 -19.46 6.47
C ASP A 54 12.91 -20.66 6.07
N PRO A 55 13.26 -21.59 6.99
CA PRO A 55 14.06 -22.76 6.64
C PRO A 55 13.35 -23.70 5.65
N HIS A 56 12.03 -23.62 5.53
CA HIS A 56 11.21 -24.54 4.75
C HIS A 56 10.74 -23.97 3.41
N LEU A 57 10.72 -22.64 3.25
CA LEU A 57 10.36 -21.97 2.01
C LEU A 57 11.13 -22.48 0.77
N PRO A 58 12.46 -22.73 0.83
CA PRO A 58 13.22 -23.25 -0.32
C PRO A 58 12.76 -24.63 -0.80
N ALA A 59 12.11 -25.43 0.06
CA ALA A 59 11.59 -26.74 -0.33
C ALA A 59 10.17 -26.64 -0.91
N TRP A 60 9.29 -25.84 -0.29
CA TRP A 60 7.87 -25.82 -0.65
C TRP A 60 7.53 -24.92 -1.84
N LEU A 61 8.10 -23.71 -1.90
CA LEU A 61 7.71 -22.73 -2.91
C LEU A 61 8.16 -23.11 -4.32
N PRO A 62 9.39 -23.62 -4.56
CA PRO A 62 9.77 -24.10 -5.89
C PRO A 62 8.91 -25.30 -6.35
N LEU A 63 8.48 -26.16 -5.42
CA LEU A 63 7.57 -27.26 -5.71
C LEU A 63 6.19 -26.75 -6.17
N LEU A 64 5.64 -25.75 -5.47
CA LEU A 64 4.39 -25.09 -5.86
C LEU A 64 4.53 -24.37 -7.22
N ALA A 65 5.60 -23.61 -7.41
CA ALA A 65 5.86 -22.88 -8.65
C ALA A 65 5.99 -23.81 -9.86
N SER A 66 6.78 -24.89 -9.74
CA SER A 66 6.93 -25.88 -10.81
C SER A 66 5.63 -26.62 -11.11
N ALA A 67 4.84 -26.98 -10.09
CA ALA A 67 3.53 -27.59 -10.28
C ALA A 67 2.54 -26.63 -10.97
N TYR A 68 2.57 -25.34 -10.63
CA TYR A 68 1.73 -24.33 -11.26
C TYR A 68 2.03 -24.18 -12.76
N LEU A 69 3.32 -24.01 -13.12
CA LEU A 69 3.75 -23.89 -14.51
C LEU A 69 3.43 -25.16 -15.33
N ALA A 70 3.65 -26.34 -14.74
CA ALA A 70 3.29 -27.60 -15.39
C ALA A 70 1.77 -27.74 -15.60
N HIS A 71 0.95 -27.28 -14.64
CA HIS A 71 -0.50 -27.24 -14.78
C HIS A 71 -0.96 -26.29 -15.88
N LEU A 72 -0.39 -25.08 -15.96
CA LEU A 72 -0.66 -24.12 -17.03
C LEU A 72 -0.35 -24.71 -18.41
N ASN A 73 0.84 -25.29 -18.59
CA ASN A 73 1.26 -25.91 -19.85
C ASN A 73 0.40 -27.10 -20.27
N ALA A 74 -0.12 -27.88 -19.31
CA ALA A 74 -1.05 -28.97 -19.58
C ALA A 74 -2.43 -28.44 -20.00
N ARG A 75 -2.92 -27.37 -19.38
CA ARG A 75 -4.20 -26.74 -19.70
C ARG A 75 -4.19 -26.09 -21.09
N THR A 76 -3.10 -25.43 -21.46
CA THR A 76 -2.94 -24.87 -22.82
C THR A 76 -3.05 -25.96 -23.88
N ARG A 77 -2.50 -27.16 -23.63
CA ARG A 77 -2.60 -28.32 -24.53
C ARG A 77 -3.98 -29.00 -24.53
N ALA A 78 -4.69 -29.00 -23.40
CA ALA A 78 -5.98 -29.68 -23.25
C ALA A 78 -7.18 -28.87 -23.77
N ARG A 79 -7.02 -27.56 -24.01
CA ARG A 79 -8.07 -26.64 -24.51
C ARG A 79 -8.67 -27.02 -25.88
N THR A 80 -8.12 -28.01 -26.57
CA THR A 80 -8.64 -28.58 -27.83
C THR A 80 -9.72 -29.65 -27.63
N ARG A 81 -10.08 -30.02 -26.39
CA ARG A 81 -11.17 -30.97 -26.10
C ARG A 81 -12.23 -30.31 -25.21
N ALA A 82 -13.47 -30.26 -25.70
CA ALA A 82 -14.62 -29.69 -25.01
C ALA A 82 -14.86 -30.36 -23.64
N SER A 83 -15.18 -29.54 -22.62
CA SER A 83 -15.48 -30.00 -21.27
C SER A 83 -16.92 -30.51 -21.17
N ALA A 84 -17.13 -31.69 -20.59
CA ALA A 84 -18.44 -32.22 -20.24
C ALA A 84 -19.12 -31.42 -19.10
N PRO A 85 -20.46 -31.45 -18.98
CA PRO A 85 -21.21 -30.67 -17.99
C PRO A 85 -20.94 -31.12 -16.54
N SER A 86 -21.00 -30.15 -15.63
CA SER A 86 -20.58 -30.25 -14.23
C SER A 86 -21.64 -30.92 -13.33
N SER A 87 -21.29 -31.99 -12.60
CA SER A 87 -22.15 -32.60 -11.57
C SER A 87 -22.01 -31.90 -10.21
N THR A 88 -22.93 -32.15 -9.26
CA THR A 88 -22.89 -31.64 -7.87
C THR A 88 -21.57 -31.92 -7.15
N ARG A 89 -20.87 -33.01 -7.51
CA ARG A 89 -19.55 -33.37 -6.95
C ARG A 89 -18.43 -32.40 -7.37
N SER A 90 -18.68 -31.58 -8.39
CA SER A 90 -17.78 -30.53 -8.90
C SER A 90 -17.66 -29.34 -7.95
N GLN A 91 -18.66 -29.09 -7.10
CA GLN A 91 -18.67 -27.96 -6.15
C GLN A 91 -17.67 -28.13 -4.99
N LEU A 92 -17.31 -29.37 -4.65
CA LEU A 92 -16.32 -29.68 -3.61
C LEU A 92 -14.87 -29.70 -4.12
N LEU A 93 -14.69 -29.57 -5.42
CA LEU A 93 -13.40 -29.64 -6.08
C LEU A 93 -13.07 -28.32 -6.76
N GLU A 94 -11.83 -27.85 -6.63
CA GLU A 94 -11.33 -26.68 -7.33
C GLU A 94 -10.15 -27.05 -8.25
N PRO A 95 -9.87 -26.26 -9.31
CA PRO A 95 -8.70 -26.45 -10.15
C PRO A 95 -7.40 -26.41 -9.33
N LEU A 96 -6.43 -27.28 -9.68
CA LEU A 96 -5.14 -27.28 -8.98
C LEU A 96 -4.42 -25.92 -9.06
N GLY A 97 -4.51 -25.23 -10.21
CA GLY A 97 -3.94 -23.88 -10.36
C GLY A 97 -4.45 -22.88 -9.33
N LEU A 98 -5.77 -22.85 -9.10
CA LEU A 98 -6.41 -22.02 -8.08
C LEU A 98 -5.91 -22.37 -6.67
N ALA A 99 -5.84 -23.65 -6.34
CA ALA A 99 -5.37 -24.08 -5.03
C ALA A 99 -3.91 -23.71 -4.76
N ILE A 100 -3.04 -23.83 -5.78
CA ILE A 100 -1.65 -23.39 -5.68
C ILE A 100 -1.57 -21.86 -5.53
N ALA A 101 -2.38 -21.11 -6.28
CA ALA A 101 -2.44 -19.65 -6.15
C ALA A 101 -2.85 -19.21 -4.74
N LYS A 102 -3.85 -19.87 -4.14
CA LYS A 102 -4.25 -19.67 -2.74
C LYS A 102 -3.09 -19.96 -1.77
N LEU A 103 -2.39 -21.08 -1.94
CA LEU A 103 -1.24 -21.43 -1.09
C LEU A 103 -0.11 -20.39 -1.19
N ILE A 104 0.28 -20.00 -2.40
CA ILE A 104 1.34 -19.00 -2.61
C ILE A 104 0.90 -17.64 -2.05
N TYR A 105 -0.37 -17.25 -2.23
CA TYR A 105 -0.91 -16.05 -1.62
C TYR A 105 -0.87 -16.12 -0.08
N THR A 106 -1.22 -17.25 0.53
CA THR A 106 -1.13 -17.42 1.99
C THR A 106 0.30 -17.24 2.49
N PHE A 107 1.30 -17.80 1.78
CA PHE A 107 2.70 -17.51 2.09
C PHE A 107 3.03 -16.02 1.93
N ALA A 108 2.53 -15.35 0.90
CA ALA A 108 2.76 -13.92 0.67
C ALA A 108 2.08 -13.06 1.75
N LYS A 109 0.92 -13.47 2.26
CA LYS A 109 0.21 -12.85 3.37
C LYS A 109 1.00 -12.97 4.68
N ILE A 110 1.58 -14.14 4.97
CA ILE A 110 2.33 -14.40 6.21
C ILE A 110 3.73 -13.76 6.17
N ARG A 111 4.51 -14.04 5.12
CA ARG A 111 5.93 -13.64 5.03
C ARG A 111 6.16 -12.34 4.29
N GLY A 112 5.23 -11.91 3.45
CA GLY A 112 5.40 -10.78 2.54
C GLY A 112 5.81 -11.21 1.13
N GLU A 113 5.14 -10.63 0.14
CA GLU A 113 5.31 -10.94 -1.29
C GLU A 113 6.76 -10.83 -1.79
N LYS A 114 7.54 -9.88 -1.28
CA LYS A 114 8.93 -9.64 -1.70
C LYS A 114 9.87 -10.80 -1.34
N VAL A 115 9.53 -11.56 -0.30
CA VAL A 115 10.27 -12.76 0.10
C VAL A 115 9.82 -13.92 -0.78
N ILE A 116 8.51 -14.12 -0.92
CA ILE A 116 7.92 -15.26 -1.64
C ILE A 116 8.26 -15.25 -3.12
N VAL A 117 8.23 -14.08 -3.76
CA VAL A 117 8.48 -13.95 -5.20
C VAL A 117 9.88 -14.44 -5.61
N ARG A 118 10.86 -14.39 -4.69
CA ARG A 118 12.25 -14.85 -4.92
C ARG A 118 12.37 -16.36 -5.11
N PHE A 119 11.35 -17.13 -4.73
CA PHE A 119 11.31 -18.57 -4.90
C PHE A 119 10.54 -19.01 -6.15
N LEU A 120 9.95 -18.05 -6.87
CA LEU A 120 9.31 -18.32 -8.16
C LEU A 120 10.39 -18.47 -9.24
N ASN A 121 10.08 -19.22 -10.30
CA ASN A 121 11.02 -19.42 -11.40
C ASN A 121 11.27 -18.09 -12.13
N VAL A 122 12.54 -17.75 -12.39
CA VAL A 122 12.99 -16.48 -12.98
C VAL A 122 13.34 -16.57 -14.47
N GLU A 123 13.21 -17.74 -15.08
CA GLU A 123 13.57 -17.94 -16.49
C GLU A 123 12.58 -17.20 -17.41
N SER A 124 13.11 -16.40 -18.33
CA SER A 124 12.32 -15.58 -19.27
C SER A 124 11.35 -16.39 -20.14
N ARG A 125 11.63 -17.68 -20.38
CA ARG A 125 10.72 -18.61 -21.10
C ARG A 125 9.32 -18.73 -20.49
N HIS A 126 9.15 -18.37 -19.21
CA HIS A 126 7.85 -18.42 -18.54
C HIS A 126 7.00 -17.16 -18.72
N ILE A 127 7.55 -16.07 -19.28
CA ILE A 127 6.80 -14.83 -19.52
C ILE A 127 5.62 -15.10 -20.46
N GLU A 128 5.88 -15.72 -21.61
CA GLU A 128 4.88 -15.96 -22.64
C GLU A 128 3.74 -16.90 -22.17
N PRO A 129 4.01 -18.07 -21.56
CA PRO A 129 2.96 -18.91 -21.01
C PRO A 129 2.08 -18.23 -19.95
N LEU A 130 2.69 -17.43 -19.06
CA LEU A 130 1.97 -16.73 -18.00
C LEU A 130 1.08 -15.60 -18.55
N LEU A 131 1.62 -14.83 -19.50
CA LEU A 131 0.89 -13.76 -20.16
C LEU A 131 -0.28 -14.31 -20.98
N LEU A 132 -0.05 -15.35 -21.81
CA LEU A 132 -1.11 -16.03 -22.56
C LEU A 132 -2.18 -16.61 -21.65
N ALA A 133 -1.80 -17.17 -20.51
CA ALA A 133 -2.74 -17.72 -19.54
C ALA A 133 -3.67 -16.61 -18.99
N LEU A 134 -3.10 -15.47 -18.61
CA LEU A 134 -3.87 -14.32 -18.11
C LEU A 134 -4.82 -13.76 -19.18
N GLU A 135 -4.36 -13.57 -20.42
CA GLU A 135 -5.20 -13.12 -21.54
C GLU A 135 -6.32 -14.12 -21.85
N SER A 136 -6.03 -15.42 -21.77
CA SER A 136 -7.02 -16.46 -22.02
C SER A 136 -8.13 -16.47 -20.98
N ALA A 137 -7.78 -16.18 -19.73
CA ALA A 137 -8.74 -16.06 -18.64
C ALA A 137 -9.65 -14.85 -18.82
N GLU A 138 -9.09 -13.73 -19.30
CA GLU A 138 -9.86 -12.52 -19.60
C GLU A 138 -10.83 -12.71 -20.76
N ARG A 139 -10.39 -13.36 -21.85
CA ARG A 139 -11.29 -13.71 -22.97
C ARG A 139 -12.42 -14.64 -22.53
N ALA A 140 -12.16 -15.57 -21.62
CA ALA A 140 -13.18 -16.47 -21.09
C ALA A 140 -14.18 -15.77 -20.15
N GLY A 141 -13.79 -14.68 -19.49
CA GLY A 141 -14.67 -13.89 -18.62
C GLY A 141 -15.51 -12.83 -19.34
N GLY A 142 -15.12 -12.42 -20.56
CA GLY A 142 -15.85 -11.41 -21.35
C GLY A 142 -17.08 -11.93 -22.08
N THR A 143 -17.14 -13.25 -22.38
CA THR A 143 -18.25 -13.85 -23.14
C THR A 143 -19.57 -14.00 -22.38
N THR A 144 -19.61 -13.69 -21.07
CA THR A 144 -20.83 -13.83 -20.24
C THR A 144 -21.67 -12.56 -20.09
N THR A 145 -21.25 -11.41 -20.64
CA THR A 145 -21.92 -10.11 -20.38
C THR A 145 -22.75 -9.58 -21.56
N THR A 146 -22.72 -10.19 -22.75
CA THR A 146 -23.38 -9.63 -23.95
C THR A 146 -24.76 -10.23 -24.29
N THR A 147 -25.31 -11.14 -23.49
CA THR A 147 -26.66 -11.73 -23.73
C THR A 147 -27.54 -11.75 -22.48
N ALA A 148 -27.68 -10.59 -21.83
CA ALA A 148 -28.70 -10.40 -20.79
C ALA A 148 -29.61 -9.20 -21.15
N THR A 149 -30.34 -9.32 -22.25
CA THR A 149 -31.54 -8.52 -22.49
C THR A 149 -32.73 -9.47 -22.55
N THR A 150 -33.69 -9.25 -21.65
CA THR A 150 -35.07 -9.77 -21.63
C THR A 150 -35.27 -11.29 -21.53
N THR A 151 -35.45 -11.80 -20.30
CA THR A 151 -36.77 -12.28 -19.80
C THR A 151 -36.64 -12.82 -18.38
N THR A 152 -37.63 -12.47 -17.56
CA THR A 152 -37.84 -12.86 -16.17
C THR A 152 -38.13 -14.35 -16.06
N THR A 153 -37.25 -15.13 -15.42
CA THR A 153 -37.64 -16.31 -14.62
C THR A 153 -36.57 -16.65 -13.59
N THR A 154 -37.00 -16.90 -12.36
CA THR A 154 -36.24 -17.39 -11.21
C THR A 154 -35.53 -18.71 -11.52
N ALA A 155 -34.23 -18.62 -11.84
CA ALA A 155 -33.31 -19.76 -11.86
C ALA A 155 -32.01 -19.37 -11.14
N ALA A 156 -31.53 -20.24 -10.25
CA ALA A 156 -30.33 -20.07 -9.45
C ALA A 156 -29.10 -19.72 -10.31
N PRO A 157 -28.12 -18.93 -9.80
CA PRO A 157 -26.98 -18.49 -10.59
C PRO A 157 -26.07 -19.67 -10.95
N ALA A 158 -26.19 -20.14 -12.20
CA ALA A 158 -25.34 -21.15 -12.77
C ALA A 158 -24.05 -20.50 -13.33
N GLU A 159 -22.91 -21.12 -12.99
CA GLU A 159 -21.64 -21.12 -13.75
C GLU A 159 -20.61 -19.96 -13.57
N HIS A 160 -19.83 -20.02 -12.47
CA HIS A 160 -18.56 -19.27 -12.28
C HIS A 160 -17.29 -20.09 -12.65
N SER A 161 -17.41 -21.23 -13.33
CA SER A 161 -16.32 -22.22 -13.42
C SER A 161 -15.17 -21.88 -14.38
N ALA A 162 -15.29 -20.83 -15.19
CA ALA A 162 -14.27 -20.45 -16.18
C ALA A 162 -13.49 -19.16 -15.84
N GLN A 163 -13.97 -18.36 -14.88
CA GLN A 163 -13.35 -17.10 -14.53
C GLN A 163 -12.21 -17.34 -13.53
N TRP A 164 -11.03 -16.77 -13.80
CA TRP A 164 -9.94 -16.78 -12.82
C TRP A 164 -10.34 -16.01 -11.57
N SER A 165 -9.95 -16.58 -10.44
CA SER A 165 -10.00 -15.91 -9.13
C SER A 165 -9.03 -14.73 -9.06
N TRP A 166 -9.20 -13.88 -8.04
CA TRP A 166 -8.23 -12.81 -7.79
C TRP A 166 -6.88 -13.35 -7.33
N GLU A 167 -6.81 -14.51 -6.67
CA GLU A 167 -5.56 -15.17 -6.27
C GLU A 167 -4.71 -15.56 -7.47
N GLU A 168 -5.34 -16.13 -8.50
CA GLU A 168 -4.66 -16.50 -9.75
C GLU A 168 -4.14 -15.25 -10.48
N ARG A 169 -4.97 -14.21 -10.60
CA ARG A 169 -4.58 -12.93 -11.19
C ARG A 169 -3.43 -12.30 -10.44
N TYR A 170 -3.52 -12.23 -9.10
CA TYR A 170 -2.48 -11.70 -8.23
C TYR A 170 -1.16 -12.44 -8.43
N LEU A 171 -1.18 -13.78 -8.36
CA LEU A 171 0.02 -14.60 -8.54
C LEU A 171 0.68 -14.34 -9.88
N VAL A 172 -0.09 -14.37 -10.98
CA VAL A 172 0.46 -14.23 -12.32
C VAL A 172 0.99 -12.82 -12.57
N LEU A 173 0.26 -11.77 -12.17
CA LEU A 173 0.71 -10.38 -12.28
C LEU A 173 2.00 -10.15 -11.47
N LEU A 174 2.06 -10.67 -10.24
CA LEU A 174 3.25 -10.57 -9.40
C LEU A 174 4.43 -11.33 -10.02
N TRP A 175 4.20 -12.53 -10.56
CA TRP A 175 5.24 -13.34 -11.18
C TRP A 175 5.77 -12.69 -12.46
N LEU A 176 4.89 -12.17 -13.32
CA LEU A 176 5.28 -11.37 -14.48
C LEU A 176 6.13 -10.17 -14.05
N SER A 177 5.75 -9.44 -13.01
CA SER A 177 6.55 -8.32 -12.49
C SER A 177 7.97 -8.73 -12.08
N HIS A 178 8.15 -9.98 -11.62
CA HIS A 178 9.45 -10.51 -11.24
C HIS A 178 10.27 -10.94 -12.45
N LEU A 179 9.64 -11.59 -13.43
CA LEU A 179 10.29 -12.03 -14.67
C LEU A 179 10.80 -10.86 -15.51
N LEU A 180 10.13 -9.70 -15.45
CA LEU A 180 10.57 -8.48 -16.13
C LEU A 180 11.78 -7.78 -15.47
N LEU A 181 12.40 -8.40 -14.45
CA LEU A 181 13.76 -8.06 -14.00
C LEU A 181 14.85 -8.67 -14.90
N ALA A 182 14.48 -9.40 -15.96
CA ALA A 182 15.43 -9.96 -16.91
C ALA A 182 16.42 -8.89 -17.41
N PRO A 183 17.72 -9.21 -17.53
CA PRO A 183 18.75 -8.24 -17.86
C PRO A 183 18.77 -7.83 -19.34
N PHE A 184 17.95 -8.45 -20.18
CA PHE A 184 17.88 -8.23 -21.62
C PHE A 184 16.67 -7.38 -21.99
N ASP A 185 16.77 -6.67 -23.12
CA ASP A 185 15.68 -5.86 -23.65
C ASP A 185 14.47 -6.74 -24.00
N LEU A 186 13.25 -6.26 -23.76
CA LEU A 186 12.06 -7.08 -24.00
C LEU A 186 11.84 -7.39 -25.48
N SER A 187 12.39 -6.58 -26.38
CA SER A 187 12.43 -6.87 -27.81
C SER A 187 13.14 -8.19 -28.12
N SER A 188 14.17 -8.55 -27.35
CA SER A 188 14.95 -9.79 -27.53
C SER A 188 14.26 -11.04 -26.96
N ILE A 189 13.36 -10.86 -25.99
CA ILE A 189 12.65 -11.94 -25.29
C ILE A 189 11.28 -12.21 -25.91
N SER A 190 10.67 -11.17 -26.50
CA SER A 190 9.37 -11.26 -27.15
C SER A 190 9.44 -12.30 -28.26
N SER A 191 8.83 -13.47 -28.05
CA SER A 191 8.64 -14.49 -29.08
C SER A 191 7.77 -13.99 -30.24
N ALA A 192 7.06 -12.87 -30.02
CA ALA A 192 6.51 -12.00 -31.04
C ALA A 192 7.45 -10.81 -31.26
N SER A 193 8.60 -11.05 -31.89
CA SER A 193 9.32 -9.98 -32.58
C SER A 193 8.46 -9.57 -33.77
N ALA A 194 7.82 -8.40 -33.69
CA ALA A 194 7.02 -7.79 -34.74
C ALA A 194 5.93 -8.71 -35.33
N ASP A 195 4.77 -8.77 -34.68
CA ASP A 195 3.54 -8.80 -35.48
C ASP A 195 3.24 -7.33 -35.80
N PRO A 196 3.61 -6.80 -36.99
CA PRO A 196 3.34 -5.41 -37.36
C PRO A 196 1.83 -5.11 -37.36
N ASP A 197 0.99 -6.14 -37.32
CA ASP A 197 -0.47 -6.06 -37.26
C ASP A 197 -1.04 -6.24 -35.83
N LEU A 198 -0.20 -6.28 -34.78
CA LEU A 198 -0.70 -6.31 -33.39
C LEU A 198 -1.43 -5.00 -33.08
N ALA A 199 -2.76 -5.02 -33.23
CA ALA A 199 -3.61 -3.88 -32.94
C ALA A 199 -3.37 -3.40 -31.50
N LEU A 200 -2.99 -2.12 -31.37
CA LEU A 200 -2.81 -1.47 -30.07
C LEU A 200 -4.16 -1.42 -29.34
N PRO A 201 -4.29 -2.01 -28.15
CA PRO A 201 -5.54 -1.99 -27.42
C PRO A 201 -5.95 -0.56 -27.05
N GLU A 202 -7.22 -0.21 -27.26
CA GLU A 202 -7.72 1.09 -26.83
C GLU A 202 -7.76 1.17 -25.31
N ILE A 203 -7.03 2.15 -24.75
CA ILE A 203 -7.03 2.48 -23.34
C ILE A 203 -7.44 3.96 -23.23
N PRO A 204 -8.58 4.28 -22.58
CA PRO A 204 -9.04 5.66 -22.49
C PRO A 204 -7.99 6.60 -21.90
N GLY A 205 -7.68 7.66 -22.67
CA GLY A 205 -6.72 8.70 -22.28
C GLY A 205 -5.24 8.27 -22.28
N PHE A 206 -4.91 7.07 -22.73
CA PHE A 206 -3.53 6.59 -22.81
C PHE A 206 -3.03 6.63 -24.26
N GLU A 207 -1.98 7.42 -24.48
CA GLU A 207 -1.31 7.51 -25.78
C GLU A 207 -0.18 6.49 -25.83
N TRP A 208 -0.26 5.57 -26.78
CA TRP A 208 0.74 4.53 -26.98
C TRP A 208 2.03 5.11 -27.58
N PRO A 209 3.20 4.84 -26.96
CA PRO A 209 4.48 5.07 -27.63
C PRO A 209 4.67 4.15 -28.84
N GLU A 210 5.53 4.56 -29.77
CA GLU A 210 5.87 3.80 -30.98
C GLU A 210 6.86 2.67 -30.70
N ASN A 211 6.91 1.66 -31.60
CA ASN A 211 7.93 0.59 -31.63
C ASN A 211 8.05 -0.23 -30.33
N LEU A 212 6.92 -0.47 -29.65
CA LEU A 212 6.91 -1.24 -28.41
C LEU A 212 7.02 -2.75 -28.65
N PRO A 213 7.76 -3.50 -27.80
CA PRO A 213 7.75 -4.96 -27.82
C PRO A 213 6.35 -5.53 -27.58
N GLY A 214 6.01 -6.64 -28.25
CA GLY A 214 4.69 -7.28 -28.12
C GLY A 214 4.32 -7.66 -26.67
N ILE A 215 5.30 -8.10 -25.86
CA ILE A 215 5.10 -8.35 -24.42
C ILE A 215 4.56 -7.09 -23.71
N THR A 216 5.10 -5.90 -24.02
CA THR A 216 4.69 -4.64 -23.39
C THR A 216 3.28 -4.25 -23.82
N VAL A 217 2.99 -4.32 -25.13
CA VAL A 217 1.66 -4.02 -25.69
C VAL A 217 0.57 -4.91 -25.08
N ARG A 218 0.91 -6.17 -24.79
CA ARG A 218 0.00 -7.15 -24.19
C ARG A 218 -0.13 -7.05 -22.67
N ALA A 219 0.96 -6.73 -21.97
CA ALA A 219 0.99 -6.67 -20.51
C ALA A 219 0.36 -5.38 -19.95
N LEU A 220 0.59 -4.23 -20.61
CA LEU A 220 0.11 -2.92 -20.10
C LEU A 220 -1.43 -2.85 -19.94
N PRO A 221 -2.27 -3.26 -20.90
CA PRO A 221 -3.73 -3.19 -20.76
C PRO A 221 -4.25 -4.04 -19.60
N LEU A 222 -3.68 -5.25 -19.43
CA LEU A 222 -4.03 -6.14 -18.32
C LEU A 222 -3.66 -5.51 -16.98
N ALA A 223 -2.45 -4.96 -16.89
CA ALA A 223 -1.98 -4.35 -15.67
C ALA A 223 -2.77 -3.06 -15.34
N ILE A 224 -3.13 -2.24 -16.33
CA ILE A 224 -4.00 -1.05 -16.16
C ILE A 224 -5.41 -1.47 -15.70
N LYS A 225 -6.00 -2.50 -16.33
CA LYS A 225 -7.32 -3.03 -15.94
C LYS A 225 -7.34 -3.47 -14.49
N TYR A 226 -6.37 -4.28 -14.07
CA TYR A 226 -6.31 -4.79 -12.70
C TYR A 226 -5.80 -3.76 -11.68
N LEU A 227 -5.13 -2.70 -12.12
CA LEU A 227 -4.79 -1.57 -11.25
C LEU A 227 -6.06 -0.92 -10.65
N ALA A 228 -7.16 -0.91 -11.40
CA ALA A 228 -8.45 -0.39 -10.97
C ALA A 228 -9.29 -1.39 -10.14
N SER A 229 -8.79 -2.61 -9.91
CA SER A 229 -9.53 -3.64 -9.17
C SER A 229 -9.49 -3.42 -7.65
N PRO A 230 -10.56 -3.80 -6.92
CA PRO A 230 -10.62 -3.61 -5.47
C PRO A 230 -9.77 -4.60 -4.67
N GLY A 231 -9.44 -5.77 -5.24
CA GLY A 231 -8.75 -6.86 -4.56
C GLY A 231 -7.22 -6.75 -4.56
N LYS A 232 -6.56 -7.88 -4.22
CA LYS A 232 -5.10 -7.98 -4.12
C LYS A 232 -4.39 -8.05 -5.47
N GLU A 233 -5.09 -8.43 -6.53
CA GLU A 233 -4.62 -8.37 -7.91
C GLU A 233 -4.12 -6.98 -8.31
N ARG A 234 -4.66 -5.91 -7.70
CA ARG A 234 -4.15 -4.54 -7.86
C ARG A 234 -2.69 -4.40 -7.41
N ASP A 235 -2.31 -5.04 -6.30
CA ASP A 235 -0.93 -4.96 -5.79
C ASP A 235 0.04 -5.63 -6.79
N GLY A 236 -0.37 -6.77 -7.38
CA GLY A 236 0.37 -7.44 -8.45
C GLY A 236 0.43 -6.61 -9.74
N ALA A 237 -0.68 -6.02 -10.17
CA ALA A 237 -0.76 -5.15 -11.33
C ALA A 237 0.11 -3.89 -11.18
N ARG A 238 0.05 -3.25 -10.00
CA ARG A 238 0.91 -2.14 -9.65
C ARG A 238 2.39 -2.53 -9.72
N ALA A 239 2.76 -3.69 -9.17
CA ALA A 239 4.13 -4.18 -9.24
C ALA A 239 4.57 -4.36 -10.70
N LEU A 240 3.73 -4.97 -11.55
CA LEU A 240 3.98 -5.14 -12.97
C LEU A 240 4.15 -3.79 -13.71
N LEU A 241 3.22 -2.85 -13.52
CA LEU A 241 3.29 -1.52 -14.15
C LEU A 241 4.54 -0.74 -13.74
N VAL A 242 4.86 -0.72 -12.45
CA VAL A 242 6.07 -0.05 -11.95
C VAL A 242 7.31 -0.70 -12.54
N ARG A 243 7.35 -2.03 -12.66
CA ARG A 243 8.49 -2.75 -13.25
C ARG A 243 8.68 -2.44 -14.71
N VAL A 244 7.60 -2.43 -15.50
CA VAL A 244 7.63 -2.05 -16.92
C VAL A 244 8.07 -0.59 -17.07
N ALA A 245 7.46 0.32 -16.31
CA ALA A 245 7.74 1.76 -16.40
C ALA A 245 9.18 2.13 -15.99
N MET A 246 9.76 1.42 -15.02
CA MET A 246 11.11 1.70 -14.52
C MET A 246 12.22 0.93 -15.26
N ARG A 247 11.89 0.14 -16.28
CA ARG A 247 12.89 -0.60 -17.06
C ARG A 247 13.52 0.33 -18.11
N ARG A 248 14.84 0.29 -18.23
CA ARG A 248 15.62 1.29 -18.99
C ARG A 248 15.24 1.41 -20.47
N ASP A 249 15.08 0.29 -21.15
CA ASP A 249 14.65 0.25 -22.55
C ASP A 249 13.18 0.68 -22.75
N MET A 250 12.30 0.45 -21.76
CA MET A 250 10.92 0.97 -21.79
C MET A 250 10.87 2.47 -21.51
N GLN A 251 11.76 2.98 -20.66
CA GLN A 251 11.95 4.41 -20.47
C GLN A 251 12.44 5.09 -21.75
N SER A 252 13.41 4.48 -22.47
CA SER A 252 13.87 5.05 -23.75
C SER A 252 12.80 5.04 -24.84
N LEU A 253 11.86 4.10 -24.79
CA LEU A 253 10.69 4.08 -25.68
C LEU A 253 9.54 4.98 -25.18
N GLY A 254 9.72 5.75 -24.10
CA GLY A 254 8.72 6.71 -23.62
C GLY A 254 7.55 6.12 -22.80
N VAL A 255 7.61 4.84 -22.41
CA VAL A 255 6.53 4.17 -21.65
C VAL A 255 6.30 4.84 -20.29
N LEU A 256 7.36 5.23 -19.60
CA LEU A 256 7.26 5.95 -18.32
C LEU A 256 6.51 7.28 -18.50
N ALA A 257 6.90 8.06 -19.52
CA ALA A 257 6.31 9.36 -19.79
C ALA A 257 4.81 9.23 -20.12
N ALA A 258 4.43 8.25 -20.95
CA ALA A 258 3.05 7.97 -21.30
C ALA A 258 2.21 7.58 -20.08
N LEU A 259 2.71 6.68 -19.23
CA LEU A 259 2.00 6.25 -18.01
C LEU A 259 1.86 7.37 -16.98
N VAL A 260 2.87 8.22 -16.81
CA VAL A 260 2.79 9.39 -15.93
C VAL A 260 1.76 10.38 -16.48
N ARG A 261 1.82 10.74 -17.78
CA ARG A 261 0.85 11.64 -18.42
C ARG A 261 -0.58 11.13 -18.27
N TRP A 262 -0.81 9.85 -18.54
CA TRP A 262 -2.11 9.19 -18.35
C TRP A 262 -2.58 9.25 -16.90
N SER A 263 -1.67 9.03 -15.94
CA SER A 263 -1.99 9.12 -14.51
C SER A 263 -2.40 10.54 -14.10
N LEU A 264 -1.70 11.57 -14.60
CA LEU A 264 -2.03 12.96 -14.32
C LEU A 264 -3.36 13.36 -14.96
N ALA A 265 -3.59 12.99 -16.23
CA ALA A 265 -4.86 13.22 -16.92
C ALA A 265 -6.03 12.48 -16.25
N SER A 266 -5.77 11.36 -15.59
CA SER A 266 -6.77 10.62 -14.82
C SER A 266 -7.17 11.31 -13.51
N LEU A 267 -6.24 12.01 -12.84
CA LEU A 267 -6.49 12.71 -11.59
C LEU A 267 -7.07 14.12 -11.83
N THR A 268 -6.49 14.82 -12.79
CA THR A 268 -6.86 16.18 -13.20
C THR A 268 -7.19 16.15 -14.68
N PRO A 269 -8.40 15.69 -15.06
CA PRO A 269 -8.79 15.70 -16.47
C PRO A 269 -8.74 17.13 -17.00
N PRO A 270 -8.27 17.34 -18.24
CA PRO A 270 -8.26 18.67 -18.83
C PRO A 270 -9.68 19.25 -18.79
N GLY A 271 -9.79 20.49 -18.32
CA GLY A 271 -11.07 21.16 -18.15
C GLY A 271 -11.86 21.12 -19.46
N PRO A 272 -13.18 20.88 -19.42
CA PRO A 272 -13.97 20.90 -20.62
C PRO A 272 -13.94 22.30 -21.23
N SER A 273 -13.79 22.41 -22.55
CA SER A 273 -14.36 23.58 -23.23
C SER A 273 -15.87 23.62 -22.94
N ALA A 274 -16.51 24.79 -23.02
CA ALA A 274 -17.95 24.92 -22.70
C ALA A 274 -18.86 23.89 -23.42
N ALA A 275 -18.42 23.33 -24.56
CA ALA A 275 -19.11 22.28 -25.29
C ALA A 275 -18.82 20.84 -24.79
N ALA A 276 -17.64 20.57 -24.20
CA ALA A 276 -17.23 19.25 -23.72
C ALA A 276 -17.76 18.90 -22.31
N ALA A 277 -18.23 19.90 -21.55
CA ALA A 277 -18.71 19.71 -20.17
C ALA A 277 -19.98 18.84 -20.12
N ALA A 278 -20.83 18.91 -21.15
CA ALA A 278 -22.03 18.09 -21.29
C ALA A 278 -21.74 16.63 -21.70
N ALA A 279 -20.53 16.34 -22.19
CA ALA A 279 -20.08 15.02 -22.62
C ALA A 279 -19.05 14.39 -21.67
N ALA A 280 -18.78 15.02 -20.52
CA ALA A 280 -17.80 14.53 -19.56
C ALA A 280 -18.22 13.17 -19.02
N ALA A 281 -17.37 12.16 -19.25
CA ALA A 281 -17.60 10.81 -18.74
C ALA A 281 -17.78 10.86 -17.20
N PRO A 282 -18.65 10.01 -16.63
CA PRO A 282 -18.82 9.95 -15.18
C PRO A 282 -17.47 9.69 -14.49
N PRO A 283 -17.29 10.20 -13.26
CA PRO A 283 -16.07 9.92 -12.50
C PRO A 283 -15.90 8.41 -12.36
N GLN A 284 -14.65 7.96 -12.46
CA GLN A 284 -14.33 6.56 -12.32
C GLN A 284 -14.56 6.10 -10.87
N PRO A 285 -14.76 4.78 -10.63
CA PRO A 285 -14.90 4.27 -9.27
C PRO A 285 -13.67 4.60 -8.41
N PRO A 286 -13.80 4.78 -7.08
CA PRO A 286 -12.68 5.13 -6.20
C PRO A 286 -11.45 4.21 -6.32
N TYR A 287 -11.66 2.92 -6.61
CA TYR A 287 -10.58 1.95 -6.80
C TYR A 287 -9.68 2.25 -7.99
N PHE A 288 -10.22 2.86 -9.05
CA PHE A 288 -9.43 3.35 -10.18
C PHE A 288 -8.40 4.38 -9.70
N TYR A 289 -8.84 5.43 -9.00
CA TYR A 289 -7.95 6.47 -8.48
C TYR A 289 -6.96 5.95 -7.44
N ILE A 290 -7.38 5.04 -6.55
CA ILE A 290 -6.45 4.37 -5.62
C ILE A 290 -5.36 3.62 -6.41
N GLY A 291 -5.75 2.96 -7.50
CA GLY A 291 -4.85 2.33 -8.46
C GLY A 291 -3.82 3.29 -9.02
N ILE A 292 -4.26 4.39 -9.65
CA ILE A 292 -3.40 5.44 -10.21
C ILE A 292 -2.41 5.97 -9.17
N LEU A 293 -2.91 6.39 -8.01
CA LEU A 293 -2.07 6.92 -6.93
C LEU A 293 -1.08 5.88 -6.41
N SER A 294 -1.45 4.59 -6.39
CA SER A 294 -0.54 3.52 -6.00
C SER A 294 0.59 3.32 -7.01
N PHE A 295 0.29 3.42 -8.31
CA PHE A 295 1.28 3.39 -9.38
C PHE A 295 2.26 4.56 -9.25
N LEU A 296 1.77 5.80 -9.13
CA LEU A 296 2.59 7.00 -8.92
C LEU A 296 3.51 6.86 -7.69
N ALA A 297 2.95 6.46 -6.54
CA ALA A 297 3.74 6.22 -5.34
C ALA A 297 4.75 5.06 -5.50
N GLY A 298 4.51 4.14 -6.43
CA GLY A 298 5.40 3.03 -6.77
C GLY A 298 6.59 3.45 -7.63
N VAL A 299 6.37 4.23 -8.69
CA VAL A 299 7.45 4.74 -9.56
C VAL A 299 8.34 5.72 -8.80
N LEU A 300 7.77 6.68 -8.06
CA LEU A 300 8.52 7.62 -7.22
C LEU A 300 9.41 6.92 -6.18
N ARG A 301 8.90 5.85 -5.55
CA ARG A 301 9.69 5.06 -4.60
C ARG A 301 10.82 4.30 -5.30
N SER A 302 10.58 3.81 -6.51
CA SER A 302 11.56 3.04 -7.25
C SER A 302 12.70 3.91 -7.78
N SER A 303 12.47 5.22 -7.95
CA SER A 303 13.45 6.21 -8.39
C SER A 303 14.16 6.95 -7.24
N ILE A 304 14.10 6.47 -6.00
CA ILE A 304 14.66 7.20 -4.84
C ILE A 304 16.16 7.53 -5.00
N ASN A 305 16.90 6.69 -5.71
CA ASN A 305 18.33 6.84 -5.97
C ASN A 305 18.66 7.21 -7.43
N THR A 306 17.66 7.55 -8.25
CA THR A 306 17.85 7.90 -9.68
C THR A 306 17.19 9.24 -10.01
N SER A 307 17.64 9.90 -11.08
CA SER A 307 17.06 11.15 -11.57
C SER A 307 15.87 10.94 -12.53
N ASP A 308 15.48 9.69 -12.81
CA ASP A 308 14.47 9.33 -13.81
C ASP A 308 13.13 10.05 -13.62
N MET A 309 12.79 10.39 -12.37
CA MET A 309 11.53 11.04 -12.02
C MET A 309 11.61 12.55 -11.81
N ASP A 310 12.80 13.16 -11.91
CA ASP A 310 13.03 14.58 -11.55
C ASP A 310 12.16 15.55 -12.36
N ALA A 311 11.99 15.27 -13.66
CA ALA A 311 11.17 16.08 -14.56
C ALA A 311 9.66 16.00 -14.25
N TYR A 312 9.22 14.97 -13.52
CA TYR A 312 7.81 14.72 -13.24
C TYR A 312 7.40 15.10 -11.82
N LEU A 313 8.35 15.47 -10.94
CA LEU A 313 8.06 15.76 -9.52
C LEU A 313 7.04 16.87 -9.34
N SER A 314 7.26 18.03 -9.97
CA SER A 314 6.35 19.18 -9.87
C SER A 314 4.97 18.89 -10.46
N PRO A 315 4.82 18.36 -11.70
CA PRO A 315 3.51 17.98 -12.24
C PRO A 315 2.75 16.96 -11.38
N ILE A 316 3.45 15.95 -10.83
CA ILE A 316 2.83 14.95 -9.95
C ILE A 316 2.37 15.59 -8.64
N PHE A 317 3.18 16.47 -8.04
CA PHE A 317 2.79 17.16 -6.82
C PHE A 317 1.56 18.02 -7.05
N LEU A 318 1.57 18.88 -8.07
CA LEU A 318 0.47 19.81 -8.35
C LEU A 318 -0.84 19.07 -8.62
N SER A 319 -0.81 17.99 -9.41
CA SER A 319 -1.98 17.16 -9.70
C SER A 319 -2.48 16.40 -8.46
N ALA A 320 -1.57 15.87 -7.63
CA ALA A 320 -1.96 15.19 -6.39
C ALA A 320 -2.51 16.17 -5.34
N HIS A 321 -1.94 17.37 -5.22
CA HIS A 321 -2.35 18.38 -4.26
C HIS A 321 -3.71 19.01 -4.63
N SER A 322 -3.96 19.25 -5.93
CA SER A 322 -5.24 19.81 -6.38
C SER A 322 -6.45 18.91 -6.12
N VAL A 323 -6.28 17.59 -6.18
CA VAL A 323 -7.35 16.64 -5.81
C VAL A 323 -7.43 16.39 -4.31
N ALA A 324 -6.36 16.71 -3.57
CA ALA A 324 -6.25 16.50 -2.13
C ALA A 324 -6.91 17.61 -1.31
N SER A 325 -6.66 18.88 -1.66
CA SER A 325 -7.17 20.05 -0.94
C SER A 325 -8.34 20.69 -1.67
N ALA A 326 -9.41 21.02 -0.94
CA ALA A 326 -10.56 21.74 -1.51
C ALA A 326 -10.22 23.22 -1.82
N ASP A 327 -9.20 23.76 -1.16
CA ASP A 327 -8.77 25.15 -1.29
C ASP A 327 -7.73 25.35 -2.41
N ALA A 328 -7.29 24.27 -3.06
CA ALA A 328 -6.33 24.33 -4.16
C ALA A 328 -6.95 24.98 -5.42
N ALA A 329 -6.13 25.75 -6.15
CA ALA A 329 -6.55 26.42 -7.38
C ALA A 329 -6.98 25.40 -8.46
N GLY A 330 -8.28 25.31 -8.70
CA GLY A 330 -8.91 24.32 -9.58
C GLY A 330 -10.06 23.64 -8.84
N GLY A 331 -11.24 24.27 -8.90
CA GLY A 331 -12.38 24.03 -8.00
C GLY A 331 -12.85 22.58 -7.85
N ASP A 332 -13.79 22.37 -6.93
CA ASP A 332 -14.25 21.06 -6.50
C ASP A 332 -14.79 20.19 -7.66
N THR A 333 -13.93 19.35 -8.24
CA THR A 333 -14.30 18.43 -9.31
C THR A 333 -14.92 17.15 -8.76
N LEU A 334 -15.77 16.49 -9.55
CA LEU A 334 -16.32 15.18 -9.21
C LEU A 334 -15.23 14.12 -8.95
N VAL A 335 -14.08 14.25 -9.64
CA VAL A 335 -12.91 13.39 -9.43
C VAL A 335 -12.32 13.62 -8.04
N ALA A 336 -12.09 14.89 -7.67
CA ALA A 336 -11.54 15.25 -6.38
C ALA A 336 -12.48 14.84 -5.24
N ALA A 337 -13.79 15.05 -5.39
CA ALA A 337 -14.81 14.59 -4.44
C ALA A 337 -14.80 13.06 -4.26
N SER A 338 -14.73 12.29 -5.36
CA SER A 338 -14.63 10.82 -5.34
C SER A 338 -13.38 10.35 -4.58
N ILE A 339 -12.24 11.00 -4.82
CA ILE A 339 -10.97 10.71 -4.14
C ILE A 339 -11.05 11.05 -2.65
N ARG A 340 -11.52 12.24 -2.28
CA ARG A 340 -11.61 12.70 -0.88
C ARG A 340 -12.61 11.90 -0.06
N SER A 341 -13.64 11.33 -0.69
CA SER A 341 -14.59 10.44 -0.01
C SER A 341 -13.96 9.11 0.48
N SER A 342 -12.79 8.73 -0.05
CA SER A 342 -12.14 7.45 0.25
C SER A 342 -10.89 7.60 1.11
N ALA A 343 -10.95 7.09 2.34
CA ALA A 343 -9.80 7.06 3.27
C ALA A 343 -8.55 6.38 2.67
N VAL A 344 -8.77 5.34 1.87
CA VAL A 344 -7.66 4.61 1.20
C VAL A 344 -7.01 5.47 0.12
N ALA A 345 -7.80 6.27 -0.61
CA ALA A 345 -7.29 7.18 -1.62
C ALA A 345 -6.53 8.36 -0.98
N ARG A 346 -7.10 9.00 0.07
CA ARG A 346 -6.42 10.05 0.85
C ARG A 346 -5.08 9.57 1.43
N LYS A 347 -5.05 8.37 2.01
CA LYS A 347 -3.81 7.71 2.44
C LYS A 347 -2.80 7.51 1.31
N MET A 348 -3.26 7.26 0.08
CA MET A 348 -2.36 7.10 -1.07
C MET A 348 -1.84 8.46 -1.58
N LEU A 349 -2.64 9.53 -1.53
CA LEU A 349 -2.17 10.90 -1.80
C LEU A 349 -1.02 11.29 -0.88
N ILE A 350 -1.16 11.05 0.43
CA ILE A 350 -0.08 11.26 1.41
C ILE A 350 1.19 10.50 1.00
N LYS A 351 1.06 9.27 0.48
CA LYS A 351 2.22 8.49 0.02
C LYS A 351 2.84 9.06 -1.25
N VAL A 352 2.06 9.59 -2.18
CA VAL A 352 2.55 10.27 -3.38
C VAL A 352 3.28 11.55 -2.96
N ILE A 353 2.59 12.46 -2.27
CA ILE A 353 3.13 13.75 -1.81
C ILE A 353 4.42 13.55 -1.04
N ARG A 354 4.43 12.72 0.01
CA ARG A 354 5.65 12.41 0.77
C ARG A 354 6.79 11.89 -0.12
N SER A 355 6.49 11.04 -1.11
CA SER A 355 7.55 10.51 -1.98
C SER A 355 8.11 11.58 -2.92
N VAL A 356 7.28 12.50 -3.38
CA VAL A 356 7.74 13.70 -4.11
C VAL A 356 8.58 14.60 -3.20
N THR A 357 8.09 14.96 -2.01
CA THR A 357 8.80 15.80 -1.04
C THR A 357 10.20 15.26 -0.73
N VAL A 358 10.33 13.95 -0.49
CA VAL A 358 11.63 13.31 -0.22
C VAL A 358 12.56 13.36 -1.44
N LEU A 359 12.04 13.25 -2.66
CA LEU A 359 12.83 13.38 -3.89
C LEU A 359 13.26 14.83 -4.15
N LEU A 360 12.43 15.82 -3.83
CA LEU A 360 12.79 17.23 -3.91
C LEU A 360 13.92 17.57 -2.93
N LEU A 361 13.82 17.08 -1.69
CA LEU A 361 14.84 17.25 -0.63
C LEU A 361 16.18 16.55 -0.93
N ARG A 362 16.29 15.76 -2.00
CA ARG A 362 17.57 15.19 -2.45
C ARG A 362 18.48 16.25 -3.07
N LYS A 363 17.91 17.30 -3.67
CA LYS A 363 18.68 18.36 -4.32
C LYS A 363 19.25 19.30 -3.25
N THR A 364 20.56 19.54 -3.27
CA THR A 364 21.22 20.44 -2.32
C THR A 364 22.15 21.39 -3.09
N PRO A 365 21.93 22.72 -3.03
CA PRO A 365 20.79 23.41 -2.38
C PRO A 365 19.47 23.18 -3.13
N PRO A 366 18.32 23.19 -2.44
CA PRO A 366 17.01 23.20 -3.10
C PRO A 366 16.80 24.52 -3.84
N ASP A 367 16.20 24.46 -5.02
CA ASP A 367 15.71 25.66 -5.72
C ASP A 367 14.45 26.21 -5.03
N GLN A 368 14.16 27.50 -5.23
CA GLN A 368 13.04 28.18 -4.57
C GLN A 368 11.70 27.45 -4.80
N HIS A 369 11.43 27.01 -6.03
CA HIS A 369 10.22 26.28 -6.37
C HIS A 369 10.13 24.96 -5.60
N SER A 370 11.22 24.20 -5.53
CA SER A 370 11.28 22.98 -4.72
C SER A 370 11.00 23.24 -3.24
N THR A 371 11.51 24.33 -2.66
CA THR A 371 11.24 24.73 -1.27
C THR A 371 9.75 25.02 -1.04
N GLU A 372 9.12 25.80 -1.93
CA GLU A 372 7.68 26.10 -1.86
C GLU A 372 6.82 24.83 -1.89
N LEU A 373 7.17 23.86 -2.75
CA LEU A 373 6.47 22.57 -2.79
C LEU A 373 6.68 21.74 -1.52
N VAL A 374 7.86 21.80 -0.90
CA VAL A 374 8.15 21.12 0.36
C VAL A 374 7.33 21.71 1.51
N GLU A 375 7.30 23.04 1.63
CA GLU A 375 6.50 23.74 2.65
C GLU A 375 5.01 23.45 2.48
N THR A 376 4.50 23.52 1.25
CA THR A 376 3.10 23.17 0.93
C THR A 376 2.81 21.70 1.28
N SER A 377 3.76 20.79 1.03
CA SER A 377 3.65 19.39 1.43
C SER A 377 3.51 19.25 2.94
N ILE A 378 4.33 19.97 3.72
CA ILE A 378 4.33 19.93 5.18
C ILE A 378 2.99 20.44 5.72
N GLY A 379 2.50 21.57 5.21
CA GLY A 379 1.19 22.13 5.59
C GLY A 379 0.07 21.12 5.37
N TYR A 380 -0.03 20.54 4.17
CA TYR A 380 -1.02 19.51 3.87
C TYR A 380 -0.92 18.28 4.80
N LEU A 381 0.30 17.83 5.12
CA LEU A 381 0.49 16.69 6.01
C LEU A 381 0.09 17.01 7.47
N LEU A 382 0.28 18.25 7.93
CA LEU A 382 -0.16 18.71 9.25
C LEU A 382 -1.70 18.75 9.33
N GLU A 383 -2.38 19.24 8.29
CA GLU A 383 -3.85 19.21 8.20
C GLU A 383 -4.40 17.77 8.28
N CYS A 384 -3.73 16.83 7.61
CA CYS A 384 -4.11 15.41 7.63
C CYS A 384 -4.01 14.74 9.01
N LEU A 385 -3.40 15.40 10.02
CA LEU A 385 -3.36 14.88 11.40
C LEU A 385 -4.72 14.94 12.10
N ALA A 386 -5.64 15.76 11.63
CA ALA A 386 -7.02 15.84 12.12
C ALA A 386 -8.00 14.99 11.30
N ASP A 387 -7.54 14.17 10.35
CA ASP A 387 -8.42 13.38 9.49
C ASP A 387 -9.26 12.37 10.29
N ASN A 388 -10.54 12.22 9.93
CA ASN A 388 -11.48 11.30 10.58
C ASN A 388 -10.94 9.86 10.65
N ASP A 389 -10.24 9.42 9.60
CA ASP A 389 -9.78 8.05 9.43
C ASP A 389 -8.36 7.84 9.98
N THR A 390 -8.23 6.95 10.98
CA THR A 390 -6.93 6.58 11.57
C THR A 390 -5.86 6.17 10.53
N PRO A 391 -6.17 5.41 9.46
CA PRO A 391 -5.17 5.09 8.44
C PRO A 391 -4.57 6.30 7.71
N VAL A 392 -5.30 7.42 7.63
CA VAL A 392 -4.84 8.67 7.03
C VAL A 392 -3.93 9.40 8.00
N ARG A 393 -4.37 9.63 9.25
CA ARG A 393 -3.55 10.21 10.33
C ARG A 393 -2.22 9.48 10.49
N LEU A 394 -2.25 8.15 10.60
CA LEU A 394 -1.03 7.34 10.71
C LEU A 394 -0.11 7.47 9.49
N ALA A 395 -0.67 7.63 8.28
CA ALA A 395 0.14 7.84 7.08
C ALA A 395 0.80 9.22 7.08
N ALA A 396 0.08 10.26 7.52
CA ALA A 396 0.57 11.62 7.66
C ALA A 396 1.68 11.73 8.72
N SER A 397 1.46 11.19 9.93
CA SER A 397 2.49 11.13 10.99
C SER A 397 3.77 10.42 10.53
N LYS A 398 3.63 9.29 9.82
CA LYS A 398 4.78 8.58 9.21
C LYS A 398 5.44 9.39 8.10
N ALA A 399 4.68 10.17 7.35
CA ALA A 399 5.21 11.02 6.30
C ALA A 399 6.02 12.18 6.87
N LEU A 400 5.45 12.94 7.82
CA LEU A 400 6.12 14.03 8.52
C LEU A 400 7.43 13.54 9.14
N SER A 401 7.42 12.44 9.90
CA SER A 401 8.67 11.92 10.48
C SER A 401 9.77 11.57 9.47
N ILE A 402 9.42 11.16 8.25
CA ILE A 402 10.40 10.91 7.18
C ILE A 402 10.89 12.21 6.56
N VAL A 403 9.98 13.16 6.35
CA VAL A 403 10.30 14.48 5.78
C VAL A 403 11.18 15.26 6.75
N THR A 404 10.78 15.40 8.02
CA THR A 404 11.55 16.09 9.08
C THR A 404 12.98 15.55 9.22
N LEU A 405 13.18 14.23 9.08
CA LEU A 405 14.52 13.63 9.13
C LEU A 405 15.44 14.09 7.97
N LYS A 406 14.86 14.61 6.89
CA LYS A 406 15.55 15.03 5.66
C LYS A 406 15.60 16.56 5.50
N LEU A 407 14.93 17.31 6.36
CA LEU A 407 14.98 18.77 6.36
C LEU A 407 16.29 19.27 6.95
N ASP A 408 16.63 20.52 6.68
CA ASP A 408 17.61 21.25 7.46
C ASP A 408 17.15 21.39 8.94
N PRO A 409 18.07 21.60 9.89
CA PRO A 409 17.73 21.64 11.31
C PRO A 409 16.70 22.71 11.69
N ASP A 410 16.68 23.86 11.01
CA ASP A 410 15.81 24.97 11.34
C ASP A 410 14.37 24.65 10.91
N MET A 411 14.18 24.24 9.66
CA MET A 411 12.86 23.81 9.17
C MET A 411 12.38 22.54 9.88
N ALA A 412 13.28 21.62 10.24
CA ALA A 412 12.94 20.46 11.06
C ALA A 412 12.39 20.87 12.44
N SER A 413 13.01 21.86 13.07
CA SER A 413 12.56 22.41 14.36
C SER A 413 11.17 23.03 14.24
N GLN A 414 10.93 23.82 13.19
CA GLN A 414 9.62 24.43 12.92
C GLN A 414 8.50 23.41 12.75
N VAL A 415 8.77 22.26 12.12
CA VAL A 415 7.77 21.18 12.01
C VAL A 415 7.41 20.60 13.38
N VAL A 416 8.41 20.40 14.25
CA VAL A 416 8.19 19.90 15.61
C VAL A 416 7.40 20.92 16.43
N ASP A 417 7.78 22.19 16.36
CA ASP A 417 7.09 23.29 17.05
C ASP A 417 5.64 23.39 16.59
N ALA A 418 5.37 23.32 15.28
CA ALA A 418 4.01 23.32 14.75
C ALA A 418 3.14 22.17 15.32
N VAL A 419 3.70 20.98 15.51
CA VAL A 419 3.00 19.84 16.13
C VAL A 419 2.76 20.08 17.63
N LEU A 420 3.74 20.62 18.35
CA LEU A 420 3.64 20.92 19.77
C LEU A 420 2.65 22.06 20.05
N ASP A 421 2.70 23.13 19.27
CA ASP A 421 1.77 24.26 19.34
C ASP A 421 0.34 23.82 19.06
N SER A 422 0.16 22.89 18.12
CA SER A 422 -1.14 22.29 17.81
C SER A 422 -1.78 21.59 19.02
N LEU A 423 -0.99 21.05 19.95
CA LEU A 423 -1.53 20.42 21.19
C LEU A 423 -2.13 21.45 22.15
N ASN A 424 -1.74 22.72 22.04
CA ASN A 424 -2.27 23.78 22.89
C ASN A 424 -3.50 24.47 22.26
N ARG A 425 -3.84 24.15 21.00
CA ARG A 425 -5.06 24.67 20.36
C ARG A 425 -6.30 24.14 21.08
N ASN A 426 -7.26 25.03 21.33
CA ASN A 426 -8.54 24.73 21.97
C ASN A 426 -8.43 24.09 23.38
N VAL A 427 -7.27 24.21 24.04
CA VAL A 427 -7.11 23.85 25.45
C VAL A 427 -7.52 25.05 26.30
N LEU A 428 -8.60 24.89 27.05
CA LEU A 428 -9.06 25.90 28.00
C LEU A 428 -8.35 25.69 29.34
N TRP A 429 -8.23 26.76 30.12
CA TRP A 429 -7.64 26.70 31.46
C TRP A 429 -8.70 27.08 32.48
N THR A 430 -9.02 26.14 33.36
CA THR A 430 -9.95 26.34 34.46
C THR A 430 -9.18 26.50 35.76
N ARG A 431 -9.74 27.22 36.72
CA ARG A 431 -9.18 27.36 38.07
C ARG A 431 -10.20 26.80 39.03
N ASP A 432 -9.90 25.65 39.63
CA ASP A 432 -10.80 25.06 40.60
C ASP A 432 -10.81 25.90 41.90
N PRO A 433 -12.00 26.17 42.48
CA PRO A 433 -12.10 26.89 43.74
C PRO A 433 -11.50 26.02 44.87
N GLY A 434 -10.24 26.27 45.23
CA GLY A 434 -9.54 25.58 46.31
C GLY A 434 -8.09 25.17 45.98
N THR A 435 -7.72 25.15 44.71
CA THR A 435 -6.34 24.89 44.26
C THR A 435 -5.83 26.07 43.44
N ASP A 436 -4.66 26.59 43.79
CA ASP A 436 -4.07 27.75 43.09
C ASP A 436 -3.51 27.40 41.69
N THR A 437 -3.51 26.11 41.34
CA THR A 437 -2.97 25.58 40.08
C THR A 437 -4.04 25.54 39.00
N PRO A 438 -3.83 26.17 37.83
CA PRO A 438 -4.76 26.08 36.71
C PRO A 438 -4.77 24.65 36.15
N THR A 439 -5.97 24.10 35.96
CA THR A 439 -6.21 22.78 35.38
C THR A 439 -6.55 22.91 33.90
N ARG A 440 -6.03 22.00 33.06
CA ARG A 440 -6.37 21.97 31.63
C ARG A 440 -7.76 21.38 31.44
N ASP A 441 -8.63 22.14 30.79
CA ASP A 441 -9.92 21.67 30.32
C ASP A 441 -9.82 21.30 28.83
N LEU A 442 -10.07 20.01 28.56
CA LEU A 442 -9.97 19.39 27.24
C LEU A 442 -11.35 19.26 26.56
N ALA A 443 -12.41 19.87 27.09
CA ALA A 443 -13.75 19.76 26.54
C ALA A 443 -13.84 20.21 25.08
N ALA A 444 -13.15 21.31 24.73
CA ALA A 444 -13.13 21.90 23.39
C ALA A 444 -12.10 21.26 22.44
N VAL A 445 -11.28 20.32 22.94
CA VAL A 445 -10.25 19.66 22.14
C VAL A 445 -10.85 18.57 21.26
N ASP A 446 -10.36 18.46 20.02
CA ASP A 446 -10.63 17.32 19.15
C ASP A 446 -9.70 16.14 19.49
N ALA A 447 -10.31 15.04 19.94
CA ALA A 447 -9.59 13.81 20.25
C ALA A 447 -8.97 13.15 19.00
N LEU A 448 -9.52 13.40 17.80
CA LEU A 448 -8.99 12.84 16.57
C LEU A 448 -7.69 13.52 16.16
N GLU A 449 -7.67 14.85 16.19
CA GLU A 449 -6.47 15.66 16.02
C GLU A 449 -5.39 15.30 17.04
N TRP A 450 -5.72 15.24 18.34
CA TRP A 450 -4.77 14.86 19.38
C TRP A 450 -4.15 13.49 19.17
N HIS A 451 -4.93 12.52 18.69
CA HIS A 451 -4.39 11.21 18.32
C HIS A 451 -3.40 11.32 17.14
N GLY A 452 -3.68 12.13 16.11
CA GLY A 452 -2.74 12.37 15.01
C GLY A 452 -1.46 13.08 15.47
N LEU A 453 -1.57 14.08 16.33
CA LEU A 453 -0.44 14.80 16.92
C LEU A 453 0.44 13.87 17.77
N MET A 454 -0.15 13.05 18.66
CA MET A 454 0.58 12.06 19.45
C MET A 454 1.27 11.01 18.59
N LEU A 455 0.60 10.51 17.54
CA LEU A 455 1.22 9.60 16.57
C LEU A 455 2.41 10.24 15.86
N THR A 456 2.32 11.54 15.55
CA THR A 456 3.42 12.29 14.91
C THR A 456 4.61 12.44 15.83
N LEU A 457 4.42 12.92 17.07
CA LEU A 457 5.49 13.00 18.08
C LEU A 457 6.18 11.64 18.27
N SER A 458 5.39 10.57 18.35
CA SER A 458 5.89 9.21 18.52
C SER A 458 6.71 8.73 17.32
N HIS A 459 6.25 9.02 16.10
CA HIS A 459 6.98 8.67 14.89
C HIS A 459 8.25 9.51 14.68
N LEU A 460 8.23 10.77 15.09
CA LEU A 460 9.41 11.65 15.11
C LEU A 460 10.49 11.04 16.04
N LEU A 461 10.14 10.67 17.27
CA LEU A 461 11.03 9.99 18.21
C LEU A 461 11.52 8.64 17.69
N TYR A 462 10.62 7.83 17.12
CA TYR A 462 10.99 6.53 16.55
C TYR A 462 12.09 6.66 15.48
N ARG A 463 12.08 7.75 14.70
CA ARG A 463 13.08 8.02 13.67
C ARG A 463 14.26 8.85 14.15
N ARG A 464 14.20 9.43 15.34
CA ARG A 464 15.16 10.42 15.85
C ARG A 464 15.28 11.64 14.93
N SER A 465 14.16 12.12 14.40
CA SER A 465 14.13 13.31 13.55
C SER A 465 14.13 14.65 14.30
N PRO A 466 13.70 14.77 15.58
CA PRO A 466 13.83 16.02 16.32
C PRO A 466 15.27 16.31 16.77
N PRO A 467 15.68 17.58 16.79
CA PRO A 467 16.79 18.07 17.59
C PRO A 467 16.68 17.69 19.07
N ALA A 468 17.84 17.49 19.72
CA ALA A 468 17.88 17.12 21.15
C ALA A 468 17.28 18.19 22.07
N SER A 469 17.35 19.46 21.67
CA SER A 469 16.82 20.61 22.42
C SER A 469 15.30 20.58 22.59
N GLN A 470 14.56 19.95 21.66
CA GLN A 470 13.09 19.87 21.69
C GLN A 470 12.57 18.61 22.41
N LEU A 471 13.46 17.69 22.83
CA LEU A 471 13.07 16.49 23.56
C LEU A 471 12.24 16.76 24.84
N PRO A 472 12.56 17.78 25.67
CA PRO A 472 11.76 18.08 26.86
C PRO A 472 10.30 18.36 26.54
N ASP A 473 10.04 19.16 25.52
CA ASP A 473 8.67 19.57 25.15
C ASP A 473 7.90 18.41 24.51
N ILE A 474 8.58 17.57 23.73
CA ILE A 474 8.00 16.32 23.21
C ILE A 474 7.62 15.38 24.36
N VAL A 475 8.51 15.18 25.34
CA VAL A 475 8.22 14.34 26.52
C VAL A 475 7.03 14.91 27.30
N HIS A 476 6.99 16.23 27.50
CA HIS A 476 5.85 16.87 28.13
C HIS A 476 4.55 16.60 27.35
N GLY A 477 4.57 16.74 26.02
CA GLY A 477 3.44 16.42 25.15
C GLY A 477 2.96 14.97 25.28
N LEU A 478 3.88 14.01 25.33
CA LEU A 478 3.53 12.59 25.51
C LEU A 478 2.88 12.30 26.86
N LEU A 479 3.37 12.91 27.94
CA LEU A 479 2.77 12.77 29.26
C LEU A 479 1.36 13.36 29.32
N LEU A 480 1.13 14.51 28.66
CA LEU A 480 -0.24 15.04 28.48
C LEU A 480 -1.13 14.03 27.74
N GLY A 481 -0.59 13.38 26.71
CA GLY A 481 -1.27 12.33 25.96
C GLY A 481 -1.61 11.08 26.79
N LEU A 482 -0.75 10.66 27.72
CA LEU A 482 -1.02 9.54 28.64
C LEU A 482 -2.21 9.84 29.57
N SER A 483 -2.28 11.07 30.07
CA SER A 483 -3.38 11.53 30.91
C SER A 483 -4.64 11.94 30.12
N PHE A 484 -4.65 11.80 28.79
CA PHE A 484 -5.76 12.27 27.98
C PHE A 484 -7.02 11.47 28.26
N GLU A 485 -8.02 12.16 28.80
CA GLU A 485 -9.34 11.62 29.03
C GLU A 485 -10.41 12.68 28.73
N LYS A 486 -11.34 12.32 27.85
CA LYS A 486 -12.53 13.13 27.53
C LYS A 486 -13.78 12.29 27.76
N ARG A 487 -14.83 12.88 28.34
CA ARG A 487 -16.14 12.21 28.40
C ARG A 487 -16.94 12.50 27.15
N SER A 488 -17.44 11.44 26.51
CA SER A 488 -18.43 11.51 25.44
C SER A 488 -19.74 12.09 25.97
N THR A 489 -20.59 12.58 25.08
CA THR A 489 -21.98 12.98 25.38
C THR A 489 -22.81 11.84 25.99
N SER A 490 -22.45 10.58 25.70
CA SER A 490 -23.04 9.38 26.28
C SER A 490 -22.40 8.94 27.61
N GLY A 491 -21.43 9.69 28.15
CA GLY A 491 -20.73 9.37 29.39
C GLY A 491 -19.57 8.38 29.26
N GLY A 492 -19.31 7.83 28.07
CA GLY A 492 -18.15 6.95 27.83
C GLY A 492 -16.81 7.72 27.80
N SER A 493 -15.72 7.07 28.21
CA SER A 493 -14.36 7.64 28.12
C SER A 493 -13.85 7.58 26.67
N VAL A 494 -13.39 8.71 26.15
CA VAL A 494 -12.81 8.92 24.82
C VAL A 494 -11.36 9.33 25.02
N GLY A 495 -10.44 8.67 24.31
CA GLY A 495 -9.01 8.97 24.46
C GLY A 495 -8.08 7.76 24.41
N THR A 496 -8.59 6.53 24.39
CA THR A 496 -7.76 5.32 24.35
C THR A 496 -6.73 5.35 23.22
N ASN A 497 -7.14 5.75 22.01
CA ASN A 497 -6.20 5.87 20.88
C ASN A 497 -5.10 6.93 21.12
N VAL A 498 -5.43 8.04 21.79
CA VAL A 498 -4.46 9.11 22.13
C VAL A 498 -3.43 8.57 23.12
N ARG A 499 -3.89 7.88 24.16
CA ARG A 499 -3.05 7.23 25.17
C ARG A 499 -2.18 6.13 24.58
N ASP A 500 -2.74 5.28 23.71
CA ASP A 500 -1.99 4.24 23.01
C ASP A 500 -0.87 4.83 22.12
N ALA A 501 -1.16 5.94 21.43
CA ALA A 501 -0.15 6.66 20.67
C ALA A 501 0.93 7.25 21.58
N ALA A 502 0.58 7.83 22.72
CA ALA A 502 1.55 8.33 23.70
C ALA A 502 2.44 7.20 24.25
N CYS A 503 1.87 6.04 24.59
CA CYS A 503 2.58 4.83 24.99
C CYS A 503 3.57 4.39 23.90
N PHE A 504 3.17 4.43 22.62
CA PHE A 504 4.07 4.15 21.50
C PHE A 504 5.24 5.15 21.44
N GLY A 505 5.00 6.44 21.71
CA GLY A 505 6.05 7.47 21.78
C GLY A 505 7.06 7.22 22.90
N ILE A 506 6.59 6.88 24.09
CA ILE A 506 7.46 6.58 25.23
C ILE A 506 8.25 5.28 24.99
N TRP A 507 7.60 4.25 24.43
CA TRP A 507 8.30 3.05 23.98
C TRP A 507 9.37 3.37 22.92
N ALA A 508 9.05 4.24 21.96
CA ALA A 508 9.99 4.65 20.93
C ALA A 508 11.19 5.40 21.53
N LEU A 509 10.96 6.29 22.50
CA LEU A 509 12.00 7.00 23.25
C LEU A 509 12.97 6.01 23.90
N ALA A 510 12.45 5.08 24.71
CA ALA A 510 13.23 4.06 25.42
C ALA A 510 14.00 3.11 24.47
N ARG A 511 13.46 2.86 23.27
CA ARG A 511 14.07 1.94 22.29
C ARG A 511 15.15 2.62 21.44
N ARG A 512 15.07 3.93 21.22
CA ARG A 512 15.86 4.65 20.19
C ARG A 512 16.89 5.61 20.76
N TYR A 513 16.73 6.05 22.00
CA TYR A 513 17.64 6.96 22.70
C TYR A 513 18.40 6.20 23.79
N THR A 514 19.65 6.59 24.01
CA THR A 514 20.49 6.00 25.05
C THR A 514 20.16 6.57 26.42
N THR A 515 20.48 5.83 27.48
CA THR A 515 20.33 6.31 28.86
C THR A 515 21.07 7.63 29.09
N ALA A 516 22.27 7.78 28.54
CA ALA A 516 23.06 9.01 28.65
C ALA A 516 22.37 10.22 28.02
N GLU A 517 21.79 10.06 26.82
CA GLU A 517 21.02 11.12 26.15
C GLU A 517 19.78 11.51 26.95
N LEU A 518 19.05 10.51 27.48
CA LEU A 518 17.83 10.77 28.26
C LEU A 518 18.12 11.45 29.60
N LEU A 519 19.20 11.08 30.28
CA LEU A 519 19.62 11.75 31.53
C LEU A 519 19.99 13.23 31.32
N GLN A 520 20.31 13.65 30.09
CA GLN A 520 20.61 15.04 29.76
C GLN A 520 19.37 15.86 29.44
N VAL A 521 18.19 15.25 29.28
CA VAL A 521 16.94 15.96 28.96
C VAL A 521 16.51 16.77 30.19
N PRO A 522 16.44 18.12 30.10
CA PRO A 522 15.98 18.94 31.22
C PRO A 522 14.55 18.59 31.64
N THR A 523 14.31 18.43 32.94
CA THR A 523 12.97 18.11 33.49
C THR A 523 12.17 19.34 33.92
N ALA A 524 12.78 20.53 33.93
CA ALA A 524 12.12 21.77 34.39
C ALA A 524 10.88 22.19 33.57
N THR A 525 10.82 21.81 32.29
CA THR A 525 9.68 22.08 31.40
C THR A 525 8.58 21.02 31.50
N VAL A 526 8.84 19.88 32.15
CA VAL A 526 7.88 18.78 32.27
C VAL A 526 7.01 18.97 33.52
N VAL A 527 5.73 19.29 33.34
CA VAL A 527 4.81 19.61 34.46
C VAL A 527 4.68 18.47 35.48
N ALA A 528 4.68 17.21 35.05
CA ALA A 528 4.69 16.04 35.95
C ALA A 528 5.93 15.97 36.85
N ALA A 529 7.06 16.55 36.41
CA ALA A 529 8.26 16.66 37.23
C ALA A 529 8.16 17.79 38.26
N ARG A 530 7.21 18.73 38.13
CA ARG A 530 7.02 19.86 39.07
C ARG A 530 6.17 19.47 40.29
N THR A 531 5.31 18.46 40.18
CA THR A 531 4.52 17.92 41.30
C THR A 531 5.36 17.03 42.21
N ALA A 532 6.42 16.40 41.68
CA ALA A 532 7.48 15.80 42.46
C ALA A 532 8.32 16.91 43.12
N ARG A 533 8.19 17.08 44.43
CA ARG A 533 8.80 18.17 45.23
C ARG A 533 10.34 18.19 45.29
N ASP A 534 11.04 17.42 44.47
CA ASP A 534 12.49 17.24 44.56
C ASP A 534 13.23 17.78 43.32
N ALA A 535 14.12 18.75 43.56
CA ALA A 535 15.10 19.18 42.59
C ALA A 535 16.09 18.03 42.34
N GLY A 536 16.02 17.39 41.15
CA GLY A 536 16.95 16.33 40.76
C GLY A 536 16.34 15.08 40.13
N VAL A 537 15.01 15.02 39.95
CA VAL A 537 14.36 13.89 39.29
C VAL A 537 14.71 13.87 37.80
N SER A 538 15.26 12.76 37.34
CA SER A 538 15.60 12.53 35.93
C SER A 538 14.35 12.26 35.08
N VAL A 539 14.40 12.52 33.77
CA VAL A 539 13.27 12.24 32.86
C VAL A 539 12.84 10.77 32.88
N LEU A 540 13.79 9.87 33.14
CA LEU A 540 13.52 8.42 33.25
C LEU A 540 12.67 8.10 34.47
N GLN A 541 12.93 8.75 35.61
CA GLN A 541 12.14 8.59 36.82
C GLN A 541 10.74 9.17 36.63
N VAL A 542 10.61 10.33 35.97
CA VAL A 542 9.30 10.93 35.65
C VAL A 542 8.48 10.00 34.76
N LEU A 543 9.08 9.46 33.69
CA LEU A 543 8.38 8.51 32.82
C LEU A 543 8.00 7.22 33.56
N ALA A 544 8.82 6.74 34.49
CA ALA A 544 8.53 5.54 35.27
C ALA A 544 7.42 5.73 36.31
N THR A 545 7.16 6.96 36.77
CA THR A 545 6.08 7.26 37.73
C THR A 545 4.73 7.52 37.05
N GLU A 546 4.74 8.01 35.82
CA GLU A 546 3.54 8.40 35.08
C GLU A 546 2.97 7.28 34.19
N LEU A 547 3.77 6.23 33.92
CA LEU A 547 3.34 4.99 33.26
C LEU A 547 2.70 4.04 34.26
#